data_AF-A0A1I6EAL8-F1
#
_entry.id   AF-A0A1I6EAL8-F1
#
_cell.length_a   1.000
_cell.length_b   1.000
_cell.length_c   1.000
_cell.angle_alpha   90.00
_cell.angle_beta   90.00
_cell.angle_gamma   90.00
#
_symmetry.space_group_name_H-M   'P 1'
#
loop_
_entity.id
_entity.type
_entity.pdbx_description
1 polymer ?
#
loop_
_entity_poly.entity_id
_entity_poly.type
_entity_poly.pdbx_seq_one_letter_code
_entity_poly.pdbx_strand_id
1 'polypeptide(L)'
;MLGYWRSHYEYQVWLVSKLKSLILEHESQMSFYADLIEKVYVLDLDPLKDVISSLYSNFGRPANNQPESLPLPRFDRHQVKSV
;
A
#
# COMPACT_ATOMS: atom_id res chain seq x y z
N MET A 1 -2.93 -3.10 -6.40
CA MET A 1 -2.78 -1.94 -5.49
C MET A 1 -2.84 -2.27 -3.98
N LEU A 2 -3.19 -3.49 -3.54
CA LEU A 2 -3.23 -3.83 -2.11
C LEU A 2 -1.84 -3.96 -1.43
N GLY A 3 -0.74 -4.00 -2.19
CA GLY A 3 0.60 -4.19 -1.63
C GLY A 3 0.73 -5.52 -0.88
N TYR A 4 1.68 -5.58 0.07
CA TYR A 4 1.80 -6.72 0.97
C TYR A 4 0.79 -6.60 2.11
N TRP A 5 -0.19 -7.51 2.13
CA TRP A 5 -1.17 -7.63 3.20
C TRP A 5 -0.59 -8.49 4.32
N ARG A 6 -0.06 -7.84 5.36
CA ARG A 6 0.46 -8.50 6.56
C ARG A 6 -0.68 -9.24 7.26
N SER A 7 -0.47 -10.50 7.62
CA SER A 7 -1.45 -11.26 8.40
C SER A 7 -1.64 -10.65 9.80
N HIS A 8 -2.81 -10.87 10.41
CA HIS A 8 -3.09 -10.39 11.76
C HIS A 8 -2.08 -10.93 12.78
N TYR A 9 -1.66 -12.20 12.64
CA TYR A 9 -0.63 -12.80 13.48
C TYR A 9 0.72 -12.07 13.38
N GLU A 10 1.20 -11.84 12.16
CA GLU A 10 2.45 -11.10 11.94
C GLU A 10 2.35 -9.66 12.48
N TYR A 11 1.17 -9.04 12.35
CA TYR A 11 0.90 -7.73 12.92
C TYR A 11 1.02 -7.73 14.45
N GLN A 12 0.41 -8.68 15.14
CA GLN A 12 0.47 -8.81 16.60
C GLN A 12 1.90 -9.00 17.10
N VAL A 13 2.67 -9.89 16.46
CA VAL A 13 4.08 -10.12 16.82
C VAL A 13 4.90 -8.83 16.67
N TRP A 14 4.72 -8.13 15.55
CA TRP A 14 5.39 -6.85 15.31
C TRP A 14 4.96 -5.78 16.33
N LEU A 15 3.67 -5.66 16.62
CA LEU A 15 3.12 -4.67 17.55
C LEU A 15 3.67 -4.90 18.96
N VAL A 16 3.63 -6.13 19.48
CA VAL A 16 4.18 -6.46 20.80
C VAL A 16 5.66 -6.15 20.89
N SER A 17 6.44 -6.48 19.84
CA SER A 17 7.86 -6.12 19.78
C SER A 17 8.06 -4.61 19.88
N LYS A 18 7.24 -3.83 19.14
CA LYS A 18 7.31 -2.37 19.16
C LYS A 18 6.92 -1.79 20.52
N LEU A 19 5.85 -2.27 21.13
CA LEU A 19 5.38 -1.83 22.44
C LEU A 19 6.41 -2.12 23.54
N LYS A 20 7.09 -3.28 23.51
CA LYS A 20 8.18 -3.60 24.44
C LYS A 20 9.33 -2.59 24.35
N SER A 21 9.65 -2.10 23.14
CA SER A 21 10.70 -1.08 22.99
C SER A 21 10.28 0.29 23.54
N LEU A 22 8.98 0.62 23.47
CA LEU A 22 8.46 1.94 23.85
C LEU A 22 8.16 2.05 25.35
N ILE A 23 7.79 0.95 26.02
CA ILE A 23 7.38 1.00 27.43
C ILE A 23 8.50 1.46 28.37
N LEU A 24 9.76 1.25 27.98
CA LEU A 24 10.93 1.67 28.76
C LEU A 24 11.06 3.19 28.86
N GLU A 25 10.60 3.93 27.85
CA GLU A 25 10.73 5.39 27.77
C GLU A 25 9.40 6.12 27.97
N HIS A 26 8.28 5.44 27.75
CA HIS A 26 6.95 6.06 27.61
C HIS A 26 5.85 5.33 28.39
N GLU A 27 6.17 4.78 29.56
CA GLU A 27 5.23 4.00 30.38
C GLU A 27 3.90 4.73 30.65
N SER A 28 3.94 6.02 30.99
CA SER A 28 2.73 6.79 31.29
C SER A 28 1.83 6.98 30.07
N GLN A 29 2.40 7.21 28.89
CA GLN A 29 1.65 7.27 27.64
C GLN A 29 1.08 5.90 27.28
N MET A 30 1.85 4.82 27.49
CA MET A 30 1.39 3.45 27.22
C MET A 30 0.19 3.08 28.08
N SER A 31 0.20 3.46 29.37
CA SER A 31 -0.94 3.27 30.26
C SER A 31 -2.14 4.12 29.83
N PHE A 32 -1.92 5.36 29.38
CA PHE A 32 -3.01 6.23 28.92
C PHE A 32 -3.70 5.69 27.65
N TYR A 33 -2.92 5.08 26.74
CA TYR A 33 -3.43 4.53 25.49
C TYR A 33 -3.78 3.04 25.55
N ALA A 34 -3.75 2.40 26.73
CA ALA A 34 -3.92 0.95 26.87
C ALA A 34 -5.19 0.42 26.16
N ASP A 35 -6.34 1.05 26.40
CA ASP A 35 -7.62 0.68 25.78
C ASP A 35 -7.59 0.78 24.25
N LEU A 36 -6.88 1.77 23.71
CA LEU A 36 -6.74 1.95 22.26
C LEU A 36 -5.80 0.92 21.66
N ILE A 37 -4.70 0.62 22.37
CA ILE A 37 -3.75 -0.43 21.98
C ILE A 37 -4.45 -1.79 21.94
N GLU A 38 -5.28 -2.10 22.93
CA GLU A 38 -6.06 -3.34 22.96
C GLU A 38 -6.99 -3.48 21.75
N LYS A 39 -7.76 -2.42 21.44
CA LYS A 39 -8.65 -2.41 20.27
C LYS A 39 -7.90 -2.67 18.97
N VAL A 40 -6.75 -2.03 18.81
CA VAL A 40 -5.91 -2.18 17.62
C VAL A 40 -5.25 -3.55 17.58
N TYR A 41 -4.90 -4.14 18.73
CA TYR A 41 -4.34 -5.49 18.83
C TYR A 41 -5.34 -6.58 18.44
N VAL A 42 -6.62 -6.41 18.76
CA VAL A 42 -7.70 -7.37 18.45
C VAL A 42 -8.27 -7.17 17.03
N LEU A 43 -8.00 -6.03 16.39
CA LEU A 43 -8.52 -5.72 15.06
C LEU A 43 -7.93 -6.65 13.99
N ASP A 44 -8.67 -7.72 13.67
CA ASP A 44 -8.37 -8.64 12.58
C ASP A 44 -8.99 -8.15 11.27
N LEU A 45 -8.10 -7.82 10.32
CA LEU A 45 -8.47 -7.37 8.98
C LEU A 45 -8.28 -8.47 7.93
N ASP A 46 -7.78 -9.64 8.28
CA ASP A 46 -7.55 -10.73 7.32
C ASP A 46 -8.84 -11.12 6.58
N PRO A 47 -10.01 -11.23 7.21
CA PRO A 47 -11.27 -11.52 6.50
C PRO A 47 -11.69 -10.42 5.52
N LEU A 48 -11.28 -9.17 5.76
CA LEU A 48 -11.65 -8.04 4.91
C LEU A 48 -10.94 -8.08 3.56
N LYS A 49 -9.75 -8.69 3.51
CA LYS A 49 -8.94 -8.80 2.30
C LYS A 49 -9.74 -9.39 1.14
N ASP A 50 -10.46 -10.48 1.39
CA ASP A 50 -11.20 -11.17 0.34
C ASP A 50 -12.35 -10.32 -0.20
N VAL A 51 -13.04 -9.59 0.69
CA VAL A 51 -14.15 -8.70 0.33
C VAL A 51 -13.68 -7.56 -0.57
N ILE A 52 -12.55 -6.94 -0.24
CA ILE A 52 -12.10 -5.73 -0.95
C ILE A 52 -11.16 -6.04 -2.10
N SER A 53 -10.54 -7.23 -2.16
CA SER A 53 -9.54 -7.59 -3.16
C SER A 53 -10.02 -7.31 -4.59
N SER A 54 -11.26 -7.67 -4.89
CA SER A 54 -11.90 -7.49 -6.19
C SER A 54 -12.12 -6.03 -6.59
N LEU A 55 -12.17 -5.11 -5.61
CA LEU A 55 -12.39 -3.68 -5.84
C LEU A 55 -11.13 -2.95 -6.29
N TYR A 56 -9.96 -3.58 -6.15
CA TYR A 56 -8.69 -2.98 -6.53
C TYR A 56 -8.10 -3.73 -7.71
N SER A 57 -7.78 -2.98 -8.76
CA SER A 57 -7.02 -3.52 -9.88
C SER A 57 -5.65 -4.03 -9.41
N ASN A 58 -5.21 -5.14 -10.03
CA ASN A 58 -3.87 -5.68 -9.87
C ASN A 58 -2.82 -4.65 -10.30
N PHE A 59 -3.11 -3.92 -11.37
CA PHE A 59 -2.33 -2.78 -11.84
C PHE A 59 -2.89 -1.49 -11.24
N GLY A 60 -2.03 -0.52 -10.90
CA GLY A 60 -2.51 0.80 -10.50
C GLY A 60 -3.40 1.42 -11.59
N ARG A 61 -4.14 2.49 -11.25
CA ARG A 61 -4.83 3.29 -12.26
C ARG A 61 -3.80 3.68 -13.34
N PRO A 62 -4.05 3.38 -14.63
CA PRO A 62 -3.16 3.83 -15.69
C PRO A 62 -2.98 5.34 -15.58
N ALA A 63 -1.74 5.81 -15.68
CA ALA A 63 -1.50 7.25 -15.74
C ALA A 63 -2.24 7.79 -16.98
N ASN A 64 -3.00 8.89 -16.84
CA ASN A 64 -3.74 9.47 -17.97
C ASN A 64 -2.82 9.77 -19.18
N ASN A 65 -1.52 9.96 -18.96
CA ASN A 65 -0.52 10.28 -19.97
C ASN A 65 0.58 9.21 -20.04
N GLN A 66 0.22 7.92 -20.18
CA GLN A 66 1.23 6.92 -20.49
C GLN A 66 1.97 7.31 -21.79
N PRO A 67 3.32 7.28 -21.84
CA PRO A 67 4.08 7.70 -23.03
C PRO A 67 3.70 6.91 -24.29
N GLU A 68 3.27 5.67 -24.12
CA GLU A 68 2.87 4.76 -25.20
C GLU A 68 1.46 5.06 -25.75
N SER A 69 0.61 5.76 -25.00
CA SER A 69 -0.72 6.22 -25.45
C SER A 69 -0.70 7.63 -26.05
N LEU A 70 0.40 8.37 -25.89
CA LEU A 70 0.63 9.61 -26.62
C LEU A 70 0.99 9.24 -28.06
N PRO A 71 0.16 9.57 -29.07
CA PRO A 71 0.52 9.28 -30.45
C PRO A 71 1.82 10.02 -30.77
N LEU A 72 2.89 9.26 -30.98
CA LEU A 72 4.13 9.80 -31.50
C LEU A 72 3.80 10.46 -32.85
N PRO A 73 4.28 11.69 -33.12
CA PRO A 73 4.13 12.27 -34.44
C PRO A 73 4.74 11.30 -35.46
N ARG A 74 3.90 10.79 -36.39
CA ARG A 74 4.40 10.01 -37.53
C ARG A 74 5.28 10.96 -38.33
N PHE A 75 6.59 10.79 -38.24
CA PHE A 75 7.48 11.37 -39.24
C PHE A 75 7.30 10.57 -40.53
N ASP A 76 6.47 11.08 -41.44
CA ASP A 76 6.38 10.59 -42.80
C ASP A 76 7.74 10.78 -43.48
N ARG A 77 8.47 9.69 -43.69
CA ARG A 77 9.67 9.68 -44.54
C ARG A 77 9.25 9.64 -46.02
N HIS A 78 8.92 10.80 -46.56
CA HIS A 78 8.78 11.06 -48.00
C HIS A 78 9.23 12.52 -48.19
N GLN A 79 10.24 12.94 -48.95
CA GLN A 79 10.99 12.42 -50.09
C GLN A 79 12.33 13.17 -50.12
N VAL A 80 13.46 12.49 -50.35
CA VAL A 80 14.66 13.15 -50.91
C VAL A 80 14.71 12.70 -52.37
N LYS A 81 14.16 13.51 -53.27
CA LYS A 81 14.43 13.39 -54.70
C LYS A 81 15.69 14.20 -54.99
N SER A 82 16.66 13.50 -55.56
CA SER A 82 17.88 14.01 -56.20
C SER A 82 17.54 15.09 -57.23
N VAL A 83 18.21 16.24 -57.15
CA VAL A 83 18.77 17.02 -58.28
C VAL A 83 19.99 17.75 -57.77
#